data_AF-A0A963FF92-F1
#
_entry.id   AF-A0A963FF92-F1
#
_cell.length_a   1.000
_cell.length_b   1.000
_cell.length_c   1.000
_cell.angle_alpha   90.00
_cell.angle_beta   90.00
_cell.angle_gamma   90.00
#
_symmetry.space_group_name_H-M   'P 1'
#
loop_
_entity.id
_entity.type
_entity.pdbx_description
1 polymer ?
#
loop_
_entity_poly.entity_id
_entity_poly.type
_entity_poly.pdbx_seq_one_letter_code
_entity_poly.pdbx_strand_id
1 'polypeptide(L)'
;GSGSYQKAVSVWCADDRKAAMTLAKSGQPIEQRECENPVQTDMALGGQMGVSGTPALVLDNGKMIPGYVPADRLLAILENESSNN
;
A
#
# COMPACT_ATOMS: atom_id res chain seq x y z
N GLY A 1 6.00 1.87 -17.49
CA GLY A 1 6.07 1.71 -16.03
C GLY A 1 7.10 0.66 -15.67
N SER A 2 7.62 0.65 -14.44
CA SER A 2 8.49 -0.43 -13.96
C SER A 2 7.70 -1.75 -13.86
N GLY A 3 8.39 -2.89 -13.75
CA GLY A 3 7.73 -4.19 -13.52
C GLY A 3 6.87 -4.21 -12.23
N SER A 4 7.30 -3.48 -11.19
CA SER A 4 6.51 -3.32 -9.96
C SER A 4 5.23 -2.51 -10.18
N TYR A 5 5.27 -1.48 -11.03
CA TYR A 5 4.09 -0.69 -11.41
C TYR A 5 3.07 -1.58 -12.14
N GLN A 6 3.51 -2.32 -13.16
CA GLN A 6 2.64 -3.21 -13.93
C GLN A 6 2.03 -4.31 -13.04
N LYS A 7 2.81 -4.85 -12.09
CA LYS A 7 2.33 -5.80 -11.10
C LYS A 7 1.26 -5.18 -10.20
N ALA A 8 1.45 -3.94 -9.72
CA ALA A 8 0.44 -3.24 -8.93
C ALA A 8 -0.86 -2.99 -9.71
N VAL A 9 -0.77 -2.58 -10.98
CA VAL A 9 -1.92 -2.44 -11.88
C VAL A 9 -2.64 -3.77 -12.06
N SER A 10 -1.92 -4.86 -12.33
CA SER A 10 -2.51 -6.18 -12.52
C SER A 10 -3.19 -6.71 -11.25
N VAL A 11 -2.60 -6.49 -10.07
CA VAL A 11 -3.25 -6.79 -8.78
C VAL A 11 -4.54 -5.99 -8.61
N TRP A 12 -4.52 -4.70 -8.95
CA TRP A 12 -5.69 -3.84 -8.85
C TRP A 12 -6.82 -4.26 -9.80
N CYS A 13 -6.45 -4.71 -11.00
CA CYS A 13 -7.39 -5.11 -12.05
C CYS A 13 -7.80 -6.59 -11.97
N ALA A 14 -7.37 -7.32 -10.94
CA ALA A 14 -7.80 -8.70 -10.73
C ALA A 14 -9.25 -8.76 -10.22
N ASP A 15 -9.97 -9.83 -10.59
CA ASP A 15 -11.33 -10.09 -10.09
C ASP A 15 -11.34 -10.23 -8.57
N ASP A 16 -10.32 -10.93 -8.04
CA ASP A 16 -10.00 -10.97 -6.61
C ASP A 16 -8.64 -10.30 -6.35
N ARG A 17 -8.71 -9.02 -5.99
CA ARG A 17 -7.53 -8.20 -5.65
C ARG A 17 -6.75 -8.77 -4.46
N LYS A 18 -7.43 -9.38 -3.47
CA LYS A 18 -6.76 -9.92 -2.26
C LYS A 18 -5.97 -11.17 -2.62
N ALA A 19 -6.56 -12.08 -3.39
CA ALA A 19 -5.85 -13.26 -3.90
C ALA A 19 -4.67 -12.86 -4.79
N ALA A 20 -4.86 -11.92 -5.72
CA ALA A 20 -3.79 -11.43 -6.57
C ALA A 20 -2.65 -10.77 -5.78
N MET A 21 -2.97 -9.98 -4.75
CA MET A 21 -1.97 -9.39 -3.86
C MET A 21 -1.16 -10.47 -3.12
N THR A 22 -1.82 -11.50 -2.59
CA THR A 22 -1.15 -12.65 -1.93
C THR A 22 -0.20 -13.34 -2.89
N LEU A 23 -0.64 -13.65 -4.11
CA LEU A 23 0.21 -14.28 -5.13
C LEU A 23 1.42 -13.39 -5.46
N ALA A 24 1.18 -12.11 -5.73
CA ALA A 24 2.23 -11.12 -6.03
C ALA A 24 3.29 -11.01 -4.92
N LYS A 25 2.85 -10.98 -3.65
CA LYS A 25 3.72 -10.92 -2.46
C LYS A 25 4.47 -12.22 -2.21
N SER A 26 3.88 -13.37 -2.57
CA SER A 26 4.52 -14.69 -2.48
C SER A 26 5.55 -14.97 -3.58
N GLY A 27 5.76 -14.03 -4.51
CA GLY A 27 6.68 -14.19 -5.63
C GLY A 27 6.12 -15.02 -6.79
N GLN A 28 4.85 -15.43 -6.72
CA GLN A 28 4.19 -16.15 -7.80
C GLN A 28 3.83 -15.21 -8.96
N PRO A 29 3.78 -15.74 -10.20
CA PRO A 29 3.28 -14.96 -11.33
C PRO A 29 1.80 -14.63 -11.13
N ILE A 30 1.40 -13.45 -11.58
CA ILE A 30 0.00 -13.04 -11.69
C ILE A 30 -0.29 -12.75 -13.16
N GLU A 31 -1.53 -12.98 -13.58
CA GLU A 31 -1.98 -12.63 -14.93
C GLU A 31 -1.84 -11.11 -15.14
N GLN A 32 -1.33 -10.71 -16.29
CA GLN A 32 -1.26 -9.29 -16.64
C GLN A 32 -2.65 -8.79 -17.01
N ARG A 33 -3.10 -7.74 -16.32
CA ARG A 33 -4.41 -7.12 -16.58
C ARG A 33 -4.29 -5.61 -16.59
N GLU A 34 -5.15 -4.99 -17.37
CA GLU A 34 -5.30 -3.54 -17.44
C GLU A 34 -6.78 -3.17 -17.31
N CYS A 35 -7.04 -2.08 -16.60
CA CYS A 35 -8.35 -1.52 -16.32
C CYS A 35 -8.17 -0.07 -15.87
N GLU A 36 -9.25 0.71 -15.77
CA GLU A 36 -9.20 1.99 -15.06
C GLU A 36 -8.85 1.74 -13.59
N ASN A 37 -7.76 2.35 -13.11
CA ASN A 37 -7.21 2.10 -11.79
C ASN A 37 -6.50 3.34 -11.22
N PRO A 38 -6.36 3.46 -9.89
CA PRO A 38 -5.79 4.62 -9.25
C PRO A 38 -4.27 4.54 -9.07
N VAL A 39 -3.57 3.48 -9.50
CA VAL A 39 -2.17 3.22 -9.12
C VAL A 39 -1.25 4.41 -9.42
N GLN A 40 -1.43 5.06 -10.57
CA GLN A 40 -0.66 6.26 -10.92
C GLN A 40 -1.00 7.47 -10.02
N THR A 41 -2.30 7.67 -9.74
CA THR A 41 -2.78 8.75 -8.87
C THR A 41 -2.34 8.54 -7.42
N ASP A 42 -2.38 7.31 -6.92
CA ASP A 42 -1.91 6.94 -5.58
C ASP A 42 -0.40 7.18 -5.44
N MET A 43 0.38 6.82 -6.46
CA MET A 43 1.82 7.13 -6.49
C MET A 43 2.10 8.64 -6.47
N ALA A 44 1.34 9.41 -7.24
CA ALA A 44 1.48 10.87 -7.26
C ALA A 44 1.08 11.51 -5.92
N LEU A 45 -0.03 11.06 -5.34
CA LEU A 45 -0.50 11.51 -4.03
C LEU A 45 0.52 11.19 -2.94
N GLY A 46 1.07 9.97 -2.92
CA GLY A 46 2.13 9.59 -1.99
C GLY A 46 3.33 10.54 -2.07
N GLY A 47 3.78 10.87 -3.28
CA GLY A 47 4.84 11.86 -3.49
C GLY A 47 4.50 13.25 -2.96
N GLN A 48 3.27 13.73 -3.18
CA GLN A 48 2.79 15.01 -2.65
C GLN A 48 2.71 15.03 -1.12
N MET A 49 2.38 13.90 -0.51
CA MET A 49 2.35 13.73 0.96
C MET A 49 3.75 13.57 1.58
N GLY A 50 4.81 13.53 0.77
CA GLY A 50 6.19 13.37 1.25
C GLY A 50 6.65 11.92 1.43
N VAL A 51 5.92 10.94 0.88
CA VAL A 51 6.35 9.54 0.88
C VAL A 51 7.61 9.39 0.01
N SER A 52 8.73 9.11 0.65
CA SER A 52 10.03 8.92 -0.02
C SER A 52 10.49 7.44 -0.05
N GLY A 53 9.77 6.55 0.63
CA GLY A 53 10.06 5.12 0.71
C GLY A 53 8.86 4.31 1.17
N THR A 54 8.88 3.00 0.91
CA THR A 54 7.82 2.07 1.34
C THR A 54 8.38 1.00 2.28
N PRO A 55 7.57 0.45 3.22
CA PRO A 55 6.19 0.86 3.51
C PRO A 55 6.11 2.24 4.18
N ALA A 56 4.99 2.93 4.01
CA ALA A 56 4.65 4.18 4.69
C ALA A 56 3.19 4.09 5.13
N LEU A 57 2.93 4.47 6.38
CA LEU A 57 1.59 4.44 6.98
C LEU A 57 1.10 5.87 7.15
N VAL A 58 -0.17 6.11 6.89
CA VAL A 58 -0.88 7.37 7.18
C VAL A 58 -2.01 6.99 8.12
N LEU A 59 -2.02 7.58 9.31
CA LEU A 59 -3.05 7.33 10.32
C LEU A 59 -4.28 8.20 10.07
N ASP A 60 -5.40 7.88 10.73
CA ASP A 60 -6.68 8.58 10.56
C ASP A 60 -6.61 10.07 10.92
N ASN A 61 -5.68 10.47 11.79
CA ASN A 61 -5.42 11.88 12.14
C ASN A 61 -4.44 12.59 11.17
N GLY A 62 -4.06 11.96 10.07
CA GLY A 62 -3.14 12.49 9.07
C GLY A 62 -1.66 12.34 9.42
N LYS A 63 -1.31 11.78 10.58
CA LYS A 63 0.09 11.51 10.95
C LYS A 63 0.70 10.46 10.03
N MET A 64 1.88 10.77 9.48
CA MET A 64 2.66 9.84 8.67
C MET A 64 3.69 9.10 9.52
N ILE A 65 3.75 7.78 9.38
CA ILE A 65 4.80 6.92 9.94
C ILE A 65 5.59 6.30 8.78
N PRO A 66 6.82 6.76 8.53
CA PRO A 66 7.66 6.18 7.49
C PRO A 66 8.28 4.86 7.93
N GLY A 67 8.41 3.92 6.99
CA GLY A 67 9.10 2.66 7.20
C GLY A 67 8.25 1.56 7.82
N TYR A 68 8.86 0.40 7.97
CA TYR A 68 8.23 -0.79 8.54
C TYR A 68 8.07 -0.64 10.06
N VAL A 69 6.90 -1.06 10.55
CA VAL A 69 6.60 -1.16 11.98
C VAL A 69 6.16 -2.60 12.28
N PRO A 70 6.80 -3.29 13.24
CA PRO A 70 6.34 -4.58 13.73
C PRO A 70 4.90 -4.54 14.26
N ALA A 71 4.19 -5.66 14.18
CA ALA A 71 2.75 -5.71 14.46
C ALA A 71 2.39 -5.32 15.90
N ASP A 72 3.16 -5.79 16.88
CA ASP A 72 3.01 -5.46 18.30
C ASP A 72 3.23 -3.96 18.58
N ARG A 73 4.26 -3.37 17.97
CA ARG A 73 4.51 -1.93 18.07
C ARG A 73 3.42 -1.12 17.36
N LEU A 74 2.97 -1.56 16.19
CA LEU A 74 1.91 -0.86 15.47
C LEU A 74 0.62 -0.84 16.27
N LEU A 75 0.25 -1.95 16.92
CA LEU A 75 -0.90 -2.01 17.81
C LEU A 75 -0.79 -0.98 18.95
N ALA A 76 0.35 -0.93 19.65
CA ALA A 76 0.56 0.05 20.71
C ALA A 76 0.49 1.50 20.22
N ILE A 77 0.96 1.79 19.00
CA ILE A 77 0.81 3.12 18.39
C ILE A 77 -0.66 3.44 18.18
N LEU A 78 -1.42 2.53 17.56
CA LEU A 78 -2.83 2.75 17.24
C LEU A 78 -3.70 2.92 18.51
N GLU A 79 -3.44 2.13 19.56
CA GLU A 79 -4.13 2.26 20.85
C GLU A 79 -3.87 3.64 21.50
N ASN A 80 -2.63 4.10 21.47
CA ASN A 80 -2.26 5.42 21.98
C ASN A 80 -2.93 6.55 21.17
N GLU A 81 -2.97 6.46 19.84
CA GLU A 81 -3.60 7.50 19.01
C GLU A 81 -5.13 7.53 19.19
N SER A 82 -5.78 6.36 19.34
CA SER A 82 -7.22 6.27 19.60
C SER A 82 -7.64 6.83 20.97
N SER A 83 -6.73 6.81 21.95
CA SER A 83 -6.97 7.36 23.29
C SER A 83 -6.81 8.88 23.35
N ASN A 84 -6.23 9.50 22.32
CA ASN A 84 -5.93 10.93 22.24
C ASN A 84 -6.90 11.70 21.33
N ASN A 85 -8.00 11.06 20.90
CA ASN A 85 -9.02 11.63 20.00
C ASN A 85 -10.39 11.70 20.67
#